data_AF-A0A368GTE8-F1
#
_entry.id   AF-A0A368GTE8-F1
#
_cell.length_a   1.000
_cell.length_b   1.000
_cell.length_c   1.000
_cell.angle_alpha   90.00
_cell.angle_beta   90.00
_cell.angle_gamma   90.00
#
_symmetry.space_group_name_H-M   'P 1'
#
loop_
_entity.id
_entity.type
_entity.pdbx_description
1 polymer ?
#
loop_
_entity_poly.entity_id
_entity_poly.type
_entity_poly.pdbx_seq_one_letter_code
_entity_poly.pdbx_strand_id
1 'polypeptide(L)'
;MRSVRHFCKEVCQHPELYFSGIQPTGVPHLGNYFGFIEPWIQLQNLLPPTTKMILAIADQHAISLGPKPPDELRTNIRRMAASLIACGVDPSRTLLFRQSSVPQIAQLSWILGSLQTVAQLQRLPQFKEKATKCVRSAFG
;
A
#
# COMPACT_ATOMS: atom_id res chain seq x y z
N MET A 1 -30.09 -14.50 7.06
CA MET A 1 -28.70 -14.25 7.49
C MET A 1 -28.66 -12.89 8.17
N ARG A 2 -28.56 -12.87 9.52
CA ARG A 2 -28.71 -11.65 10.33
C ARG A 2 -27.53 -10.70 10.09
N SER A 3 -27.88 -9.43 9.88
CA SER A 3 -27.01 -8.30 9.53
C SER A 3 -25.84 -8.11 10.51
N VAL A 4 -24.61 -8.15 10.00
CA VAL A 4 -23.35 -7.85 10.71
C VAL A 4 -23.26 -6.36 11.16
N ARG A 5 -24.28 -5.54 10.86
CA ARG A 5 -24.30 -4.09 11.17
C ARG A 5 -24.42 -3.74 12.66
N HIS A 6 -24.37 -4.70 13.58
CA HIS A 6 -24.58 -4.46 15.01
C HIS A 6 -23.30 -4.30 15.85
N PHE A 7 -22.11 -4.47 15.29
CA PHE A 7 -20.86 -4.44 16.07
C PHE A 7 -20.29 -3.05 16.37
N CYS A 8 -20.83 -1.98 15.80
CA CYS A 8 -20.31 -0.62 16.01
C CYS A 8 -21.47 0.37 16.12
N LYS A 9 -22.14 0.41 17.29
CA LYS A 9 -23.17 1.42 17.59
C LYS A 9 -22.61 2.64 18.31
N GLU A 10 -21.40 2.56 18.82
CA GLU A 10 -20.65 3.72 19.28
C GLU A 10 -19.74 4.14 18.14
N VAL A 11 -20.05 5.30 17.53
CA VAL A 11 -19.12 5.96 16.62
C VAL A 11 -17.94 6.39 17.48
N CYS A 12 -16.97 5.50 17.66
CA CYS A 12 -15.69 5.87 18.20
C CYS A 12 -15.19 7.02 17.32
N GLN A 13 -15.04 8.21 17.89
CA GLN A 13 -14.43 9.34 17.21
C GLN A 13 -12.96 9.02 16.99
N HIS A 14 -12.70 8.25 15.94
CA HIS A 14 -11.36 7.98 15.47
C HIS A 14 -10.87 9.24 14.76
N PRO A 15 -9.64 9.69 15.05
CA PRO A 15 -9.07 10.80 14.31
C PRO A 15 -9.04 10.46 12.82
N GLU A 16 -9.29 11.46 11.98
CA GLU A 16 -9.17 11.30 10.54
C GLU A 16 -7.77 10.78 10.18
N LEU A 17 -7.71 9.88 9.20
CA LEU A 17 -6.48 9.21 8.83
C LEU A 17 -6.40 9.04 7.32
N TYR A 18 -5.28 9.50 6.77
CA TYR A 18 -4.90 9.30 5.38
C TYR A 18 -3.90 8.16 5.29
N PHE A 19 -4.21 7.16 4.47
CA PHE A 19 -3.32 6.04 4.20
C PHE A 19 -3.06 5.93 2.70
N SER A 20 -1.79 5.84 2.33
CA SER A 20 -1.38 5.49 0.96
C SER A 20 -0.16 4.58 0.98
N GLY A 21 0.13 3.95 -0.16
CA GLY A 21 1.26 3.03 -0.27
C GLY A 21 1.88 3.03 -1.66
N ILE A 22 3.19 2.78 -1.69
CA ILE A 22 3.98 2.71 -2.91
C ILE A 22 4.81 1.43 -2.94
N GLN A 23 4.79 0.73 -4.08
CA GLN A 23 5.63 -0.44 -4.26
C GLN A 23 7.09 -0.01 -4.48
N PRO A 24 8.07 -0.63 -3.80
CA PRO A 24 9.49 -0.37 -4.05
C PRO A 24 9.95 -1.06 -5.35
N THR A 25 9.59 -0.48 -6.50
CA THR A 25 9.97 -0.98 -7.84
C THR A 25 11.23 -0.32 -8.41
N GLY A 26 11.94 0.49 -7.62
CA GLY A 26 13.14 1.21 -8.03
C GLY A 26 13.13 2.63 -7.49
N VAL A 27 13.89 3.51 -8.14
CA VAL A 27 13.85 4.96 -7.87
C VAL A 27 12.59 5.55 -8.52
N PRO A 28 11.79 6.37 -7.80
CA PRO A 28 10.65 7.06 -8.40
C PRO A 28 11.02 7.87 -9.64
N HIS A 29 10.17 7.84 -10.66
CA HIS A 29 10.31 8.68 -11.85
C HIS A 29 9.34 9.87 -11.81
N LEU A 30 9.43 10.79 -12.78
CA LEU A 30 8.58 12.00 -12.83
C LEU A 30 7.08 11.71 -12.78
N GLY A 31 6.62 10.66 -13.46
CA GLY A 31 5.22 10.22 -13.37
C GLY A 31 4.78 9.82 -11.94
N ASN A 32 5.68 9.29 -11.11
CA ASN A 32 5.38 9.04 -9.70
C ASN A 32 5.33 10.36 -8.92
N TYR A 33 6.27 11.26 -9.22
CA TYR A 33 6.37 12.55 -8.54
C TYR A 33 5.10 13.37 -8.72
N PHE A 34 4.75 13.71 -9.96
CA PHE A 34 3.54 14.50 -10.26
C PHE A 34 2.25 13.72 -10.01
N GLY A 35 2.28 12.39 -10.12
CA GLY A 35 1.10 11.55 -9.95
C GLY A 35 0.65 11.43 -8.50
N PHE A 36 1.58 11.33 -7.54
CA PHE A 36 1.22 11.12 -6.14
C PHE A 36 2.20 11.68 -5.10
N ILE A 37 3.50 11.81 -5.38
CA ILE A 37 4.46 12.28 -4.35
C ILE A 37 4.25 13.77 -4.05
N GLU A 38 4.15 14.62 -5.07
CA GLU A 38 3.85 16.03 -4.90
C GLU A 38 2.48 16.24 -4.22
N PRO A 39 1.39 15.58 -4.65
CA PRO A 39 0.13 15.59 -3.91
C PRO A 39 0.25 15.17 -2.44
N TRP A 40 1.08 14.16 -2.12
CA TRP A 40 1.31 13.76 -0.72
C TRP A 40 2.00 14.84 0.08
N ILE A 41 3.01 15.52 -0.48
CA ILE A 41 3.73 16.60 0.20
C ILE A 41 2.77 17.77 0.45
N GLN A 42 1.96 18.13 -0.54
CA GLN A 42 0.93 19.17 -0.39
C GLN A 42 -0.07 18.80 0.71
N LEU A 43 -0.58 17.56 0.69
CA LEU A 43 -1.52 17.06 1.69
C LEU A 43 -0.91 17.10 3.09
N GLN A 44 0.29 16.54 3.28
CA GLN A 44 1.02 16.53 4.56
C GLN A 44 1.12 17.93 5.18
N ASN A 45 1.29 18.97 4.35
CA ASN A 45 1.43 20.35 4.81
C ASN A 45 0.09 21.02 5.13
N LEU A 46 -1.01 20.56 4.53
CA LEU A 46 -2.36 21.07 4.74
C LEU A 46 -3.11 20.37 5.88
N LEU A 47 -2.70 19.15 6.25
CA LEU A 47 -3.38 18.37 7.28
C LEU A 47 -3.28 19.03 8.67
N PRO A 48 -4.40 19.10 9.43
CA PRO A 48 -4.36 19.51 10.82
C PRO A 48 -3.48 18.58 11.68
N PRO A 49 -2.88 19.06 12.80
CA PRO A 49 -2.09 18.23 13.70
C PRO A 49 -2.85 17.04 14.32
N THR A 50 -4.19 17.11 14.32
CA THR A 50 -5.08 16.05 14.81
C THR A 50 -5.26 14.91 13.82
N THR A 51 -4.90 15.11 12.56
CA THR A 51 -5.11 14.16 11.46
C THR A 51 -3.82 13.41 11.17
N LYS A 52 -3.90 12.08 11.06
CA LYS A 52 -2.72 11.25 10.82
C LYS A 52 -2.51 10.99 9.34
N MET A 53 -1.27 11.10 8.88
CA MET A 53 -0.86 10.66 7.55
C MET A 53 0.06 9.46 7.66
N ILE A 54 -0.24 8.40 6.91
CA ILE A 54 0.51 7.15 6.90
C ILE A 54 0.85 6.80 5.45
N LEU A 55 2.15 6.62 5.18
CA LEU A 55 2.67 6.16 3.91
C LEU A 55 3.39 4.82 4.09
N ALA A 56 2.99 3.82 3.31
CA ALA A 56 3.60 2.49 3.36
C ALA A 56 4.51 2.25 2.15
N ILE A 57 5.75 1.81 2.41
CA ILE A 57 6.57 1.14 1.39
C ILE A 57 6.08 -0.30 1.31
N ALA A 58 5.29 -0.58 0.28
CA ALA A 58 4.49 -1.78 0.07
C ALA A 58 5.33 -2.94 -0.52
N ASP A 59 6.30 -3.42 0.25
CA ASP A 59 7.26 -4.45 -0.20
C ASP A 59 6.63 -5.83 -0.43
N GLN A 60 5.62 -6.24 0.35
CA GLN A 60 4.88 -7.48 0.07
C GLN A 60 4.07 -7.36 -1.23
N HIS A 61 3.53 -6.18 -1.53
CA HIS A 61 2.87 -5.93 -2.82
C HIS A 61 3.84 -5.96 -4.01
N ALA A 62 5.13 -5.67 -3.81
CA ALA A 62 6.12 -5.80 -4.87
C ALA A 62 6.43 -7.26 -5.21
N ILE A 63 6.32 -8.17 -4.24
CA ILE A 63 6.54 -9.62 -4.43
C ILE A 63 5.43 -10.24 -5.29
N SER A 64 4.19 -9.75 -5.20
CA SER A 64 3.06 -10.31 -5.97
C SER A 64 3.14 -10.07 -7.48
N LEU A 65 4.07 -9.22 -7.94
CA LEU A 65 4.35 -9.02 -9.36
C LEU A 65 5.26 -10.10 -9.97
N GLY A 66 5.86 -10.94 -9.14
CA GLY A 66 6.81 -11.99 -9.53
C GLY A 66 8.02 -12.04 -8.61
N PRO A 67 8.79 -13.15 -8.62
CA PRO A 67 10.00 -13.27 -7.83
C PRO A 67 11.00 -12.18 -8.18
N LYS A 68 11.53 -11.49 -7.17
CA LYS A 68 12.65 -10.56 -7.32
C LYS A 68 13.86 -11.10 -6.56
N PRO A 69 15.10 -10.85 -7.04
CA PRO A 69 16.29 -11.09 -6.23
C PRO A 69 16.15 -10.40 -4.87
N PRO A 70 16.36 -11.10 -3.74
CA PRO A 70 16.15 -10.53 -2.40
C PRO A 70 16.95 -9.25 -2.16
N ASP A 71 18.19 -9.19 -2.66
CA ASP A 71 19.07 -8.04 -2.45
C ASP A 71 18.65 -6.82 -3.28
N GLU A 72 18.07 -7.06 -4.46
CA GLU A 72 17.47 -5.99 -5.26
C GLU A 72 16.26 -5.39 -4.52
N LEU A 73 15.36 -6.22 -3.99
CA LEU A 73 14.20 -5.75 -3.24
C LEU A 73 14.63 -4.95 -1.99
N ARG A 74 15.62 -5.45 -1.22
CA ARG A 74 16.19 -4.72 -0.07
C ARG A 74 16.74 -3.37 -0.48
N THR A 75 17.45 -3.31 -1.60
CA THR A 75 18.02 -2.07 -2.14
C THR A 75 16.91 -1.10 -2.57
N ASN A 76 15.89 -1.59 -3.27
CA ASN A 76 14.77 -0.77 -3.74
C ASN A 76 13.93 -0.22 -2.58
N ILE A 77 13.74 -0.97 -1.49
CA ILE A 77 13.08 -0.46 -0.28
C ILE A 77 13.83 0.74 0.29
N ARG A 78 15.16 0.62 0.44
CA ARG A 78 16.00 1.71 0.98
C ARG A 78 16.02 2.92 0.04
N ARG A 79 16.16 2.70 -1.26
CA ARG A 79 16.13 3.77 -2.28
C ARG A 79 14.79 4.48 -2.28
N MET A 80 13.68 3.74 -2.25
CA MET A 80 12.34 4.33 -2.19
C MET A 80 12.16 5.20 -0.95
N ALA A 81 12.54 4.70 0.23
CA ALA A 81 12.49 5.49 1.47
C ALA A 81 13.31 6.77 1.36
N ALA A 82 14.56 6.66 0.91
CA ALA A 82 15.45 7.80 0.74
C ALA A 82 14.90 8.82 -0.27
N SER A 83 14.36 8.35 -1.40
CA SER A 83 13.75 9.22 -2.42
C SER A 83 12.52 9.95 -1.91
N LEU A 84 11.62 9.29 -1.17
CA LEU A 84 10.44 9.95 -0.61
C LEU A 84 10.83 11.06 0.38
N ILE A 85 11.80 10.79 1.26
CA ILE A 85 12.31 11.78 2.21
C ILE A 85 12.99 12.93 1.45
N ALA A 86 13.83 12.63 0.46
CA ALA A 86 14.51 13.62 -0.36
C ALA A 86 13.54 14.51 -1.16
N CYS A 87 12.41 13.97 -1.59
CA CYS A 87 11.36 14.73 -2.27
C CYS A 87 10.56 15.64 -1.34
N GLY A 88 10.57 15.43 -0.01
CA GLY A 88 9.89 16.28 0.95
C GLY A 88 8.86 15.59 1.86
N VAL A 89 8.78 14.25 1.85
CA VAL A 89 8.04 13.53 2.90
C VAL A 89 8.77 13.73 4.23
N ASP A 90 8.07 14.29 5.21
CA ASP A 90 8.62 14.63 6.53
C ASP A 90 8.19 13.58 7.56
N PRO A 91 9.12 12.74 8.08
CA PRO A 91 8.80 11.71 9.07
C PRO A 91 8.25 12.24 10.40
N SER A 92 8.40 13.55 10.68
CA SER A 92 7.81 14.18 11.87
C SER A 92 6.30 14.42 11.74
N ARG A 93 5.79 14.49 10.50
CA ARG A 93 4.37 14.72 10.16
C ARG A 93 3.69 13.48 9.61
N THR A 94 4.44 12.64 8.92
CA THR A 94 3.94 11.45 8.22
C THR A 94 4.60 10.19 8.76
N LEU A 95 3.80 9.20 9.15
CA LEU A 95 4.30 7.87 9.48
C LEU A 95 4.69 7.14 8.18
N LEU A 96 5.97 7.16 7.87
CA LEU A 96 6.56 6.37 6.78
C LEU A 96 7.08 5.03 7.31
N PHE A 97 6.55 3.91 6.83
CA PHE A 97 6.96 2.58 7.31
C PHE A 97 7.03 1.54 6.20
N ARG A 98 7.74 0.43 6.45
CA ARG A 98 7.83 -0.74 5.55
C ARG A 98 6.71 -1.72 5.85
N GLN A 99 5.91 -2.11 4.87
CA GLN A 99 4.76 -3.01 5.05
C GLN A 99 5.13 -4.31 5.79
N SER A 100 6.17 -5.03 5.35
CA SER A 100 6.59 -6.28 5.98
C SER A 100 7.10 -6.15 7.41
N SER A 101 7.38 -4.94 7.91
CA SER A 101 7.75 -4.74 9.32
C SER A 101 6.58 -4.86 10.30
N VAL A 102 5.34 -4.86 9.79
CA VAL A 102 4.12 -5.00 10.59
C VAL A 102 3.44 -6.34 10.24
N PRO A 103 3.79 -7.45 10.93
CA PRO A 103 3.27 -8.79 10.60
C PRO A 103 1.74 -8.91 10.71
N GLN A 104 1.11 -8.03 11.49
CA GLN A 104 -0.34 -7.95 11.66
C GLN A 104 -1.07 -7.66 10.34
N ILE A 105 -0.42 -6.97 9.39
CA ILE A 105 -0.99 -6.72 8.05
C ILE A 105 -1.24 -8.04 7.33
N ALA A 106 -0.29 -8.99 7.41
CA ALA A 106 -0.43 -10.30 6.79
C ALA A 106 -1.50 -11.15 7.48
N GLN A 107 -1.57 -11.10 8.82
CA GLN A 107 -2.59 -11.81 9.60
C GLN A 107 -4.00 -11.31 9.27
N LEU A 108 -4.19 -9.99 9.22
CA LEU A 108 -5.47 -9.40 8.85
C LEU A 108 -5.82 -9.72 7.39
N SER A 109 -4.84 -9.69 6.48
CA SER A 109 -5.06 -10.08 5.08
C SER A 109 -5.55 -11.53 4.95
N TRP A 110 -5.09 -12.47 5.79
CA TRP A 110 -5.58 -13.84 5.80
C TRP A 110 -7.05 -13.95 6.22
N ILE A 111 -7.41 -13.25 7.31
CA ILE A 111 -8.79 -13.18 7.79
C ILE A 111 -9.70 -12.58 6.73
N LEU A 112 -9.32 -11.43 6.16
CA LEU A 112 -10.08 -10.76 5.10
C LEU A 112 -10.17 -11.60 3.82
N GLY A 113 -9.09 -12.31 3.47
CA GLY A 113 -9.09 -13.24 2.34
C GLY A 113 -10.11 -14.36 2.50
N SER A 114 -10.34 -14.84 3.73
CA SER A 114 -11.36 -15.86 4.03
C SER A 114 -12.80 -15.35 3.85
N LEU A 115 -13.00 -14.02 3.78
CA LEU A 115 -14.28 -13.37 3.53
C LEU A 115 -14.51 -13.05 2.04
N GLN A 116 -13.50 -13.24 1.19
CA GLN A 116 -13.56 -12.95 -0.25
C GLN A 116 -13.64 -14.25 -1.05
N THR A 117 -14.48 -14.26 -2.08
CA THR A 117 -14.58 -15.38 -3.02
C THR A 117 -13.75 -15.14 -4.27
N VAL A 118 -13.25 -16.21 -4.89
CA VAL A 118 -12.57 -16.15 -6.19
C VAL A 118 -13.44 -15.47 -7.25
N ALA A 119 -14.75 -15.73 -7.24
CA ALA A 119 -15.71 -15.12 -8.17
C ALA A 119 -15.83 -13.59 -7.98
N GLN A 120 -15.72 -13.08 -6.76
CA GLN A 120 -15.68 -11.63 -6.50
C GLN A 120 -14.37 -11.01 -7.01
N LEU A 121 -13.23 -11.64 -6.74
CA LEU A 121 -11.92 -11.18 -7.23
C LEU A 121 -11.87 -11.15 -8.76
N GLN A 122 -12.42 -12.18 -9.40
CA GLN A 122 -12.51 -12.26 -10.85
C GLN A 122 -13.35 -11.15 -11.48
N ARG A 123 -14.20 -10.41 -10.74
CA ARG A 123 -14.93 -9.27 -11.31
C ARG A 123 -14.09 -8.00 -11.39
N LEU A 124 -12.98 -7.94 -10.67
CA LEU A 124 -12.08 -6.78 -10.67
C LEU A 124 -11.30 -6.74 -11.99
N PRO A 125 -11.41 -5.66 -12.81
CA PRO A 125 -10.72 -5.57 -14.09
C PRO A 125 -9.20 -5.77 -13.96
N GLN A 126 -8.59 -5.14 -12.96
CA GLN A 126 -7.14 -5.24 -12.71
C GLN A 126 -6.71 -6.67 -12.36
N PHE A 127 -7.56 -7.42 -11.65
CA PHE A 127 -7.29 -8.82 -11.34
C PHE A 127 -7.37 -9.68 -12.61
N LYS A 128 -8.41 -9.50 -13.44
CA LYS A 128 -8.55 -10.22 -14.72
C LYS A 128 -7.35 -9.98 -15.64
N GLU A 129 -6.95 -8.72 -15.78
CA GLU A 129 -5.81 -8.33 -16.64
C GLU A 129 -4.51 -8.97 -16.15
N LYS A 130 -4.22 -8.91 -14.85
CA LYS A 130 -3.01 -9.49 -14.27
C LYS A 130 -3.03 -11.02 -14.32
N ALA A 131 -4.17 -11.66 -14.05
CA ALA A 131 -4.30 -13.12 -14.12
C ALA A 131 -4.01 -13.64 -15.54
N THR A 132 -4.56 -12.97 -16.55
CA THR A 132 -4.31 -13.33 -17.97
C THR A 132 -2.83 -13.21 -18.35
N LYS A 133 -2.14 -12.17 -17.85
CA LYS A 133 -0.70 -11.99 -18.08
C LYS A 133 0.15 -13.06 -17.38
N CYS A 134 -0.21 -13.45 -16.16
CA CYS A 134 0.54 -14.43 -15.37
C CYS A 134 0.51 -15.83 -15.99
N VAL A 135 -0.64 -16.25 -16.53
CA VAL A 135 -0.78 -17.54 -17.24
C VAL A 135 0.16 -17.61 -18.44
N ARG A 136 0.33 -16.51 -19.20
CA ARG A 136 1.24 -16.49 -20.36
C ARG A 136 2.71 -16.62 -19.99
N SER A 137 3.14 -16.14 -18.82
CA SER A 137 4.54 -16.21 -18.37
C SER A 137 4.95 -17.58 -17.81
N ALA A 138 3.99 -18.42 -17.40
CA ALA A 138 4.27 -19.75 -16.83
C ALA A 138 4.43 -20.85 -17.90
N PHE A 139 4.08 -20.55 -19.16
CA PHE A 139 4.13 -21.47 -20.30
C PHE A 139 5.05 -20.97 -21.43
N GLY A 140 6.00 -20.07 -21.12
CA GLY A 140 6.98 -19.53 -22.04
C GLY A 140 8.40 -19.81 -21.57
#